data_AF-A0A2N2IY59-F1
#
_entry.id   AF-A0A2N2IY59-F1
#
_cell.length_a   1.000
_cell.length_b   1.000
_cell.length_c   1.000
_cell.angle_alpha   90.00
_cell.angle_beta   90.00
_cell.angle_gamma   90.00
#
_symmetry.space_group_name_H-M   'P 1'
#
loop_
_entity.id
_entity.type
_entity.pdbx_description
1 polymer ?
#
loop_
_entity_poly.entity_id
_entity_poly.type
_entity_poly.pdbx_seq_one_letter_code
_entity_poly.pdbx_strand_id
1 'polypeptide(L)'
;MNQQLNDYERAVANAILSVDTLWGGDVTCRSGTGRVIADSYFSGKELPEAYRGEDADAVRKSGGVSAKEPDRKAIASYIARVQPAVHLDAMERGSQDFDPLRKEVVHGLVNALRVELGLALERIGEGPQVPYERCVVAAMGEPATEADTQDDLERVRALLGELGEKVPAGDDGLTEAVDAFRKRTWIGHEGIAKASTRVIAHLEEMVKKNFVPHLPEELRSVPRANVAFQLIEDAWFSGSMNYIGQERLADGTPAYEAEYEINAKIEKSQAEFLHLVAHEVVPGHVTTFAYLQNLYHRGLAGFEATILTMNTRFSTLAEGIA
;
A
#
# COMPACT_ATOMS: atom_id res chain seq x y z
N MET A 1 12.85 -8.87 21.55
CA MET A 1 13.37 -7.70 20.81
C MET A 1 13.26 -6.47 21.69
N ASN A 2 14.21 -5.54 21.61
CA ASN A 2 14.06 -4.23 22.25
C ASN A 2 12.87 -3.51 21.60
N GLN A 3 11.84 -3.19 22.38
CA GLN A 3 10.64 -2.50 21.90
C GLN A 3 10.89 -1.00 21.71
N GLN A 4 12.00 -0.46 22.24
CA GLN A 4 12.31 0.96 22.10
C GLN A 4 12.94 1.28 20.74
N LEU A 5 12.52 2.43 20.20
CA LEU A 5 13.13 3.05 19.03
C LEU A 5 14.48 3.69 19.41
N ASN A 6 15.53 3.38 18.66
CA ASN A 6 16.77 4.16 18.67
C ASN A 6 16.55 5.54 18.01
N ASP A 7 17.57 6.40 18.01
CA ASP A 7 17.44 7.78 17.52
C ASP A 7 17.02 7.87 16.04
N TYR A 8 17.63 7.04 15.18
CA TYR A 8 17.27 7.01 13.76
C TYR A 8 15.86 6.45 13.54
N GLU A 9 15.52 5.34 14.19
CA GLU A 9 14.20 4.72 14.10
C GLU A 9 13.10 5.66 14.60
N ARG A 10 13.40 6.42 15.65
CA ARG A 10 12.52 7.48 16.17
C ARG A 10 12.33 8.59 15.13
N ALA A 11 13.37 9.00 14.44
CA ALA A 11 13.27 9.99 13.37
C ALA A 11 12.39 9.48 12.23
N VAL A 12 12.61 8.25 11.76
CA VAL A 12 11.82 7.60 10.69
C VAL A 12 10.35 7.47 11.09
N ALA A 13 10.08 6.89 12.27
CA ALA A 13 8.72 6.67 12.75
C ALA A 13 7.96 7.99 12.93
N ASN A 14 8.58 9.02 13.53
CA ASN A 14 7.93 10.33 13.65
C ASN A 14 7.75 11.00 12.29
N ALA A 15 8.71 10.91 11.37
CA ALA A 15 8.60 11.51 10.05
C ALA A 15 7.39 10.96 9.28
N ILE A 16 7.30 9.63 9.15
CA ILE A 16 6.21 9.01 8.40
C ILE A 16 4.87 9.20 9.12
N LEU A 17 4.79 8.83 10.40
CA LEU A 17 3.50 8.85 11.10
C LEU A 17 3.00 10.26 11.42
N SER A 18 3.88 11.28 11.45
CA SER A 18 3.42 12.65 11.59
C SER A 18 2.68 13.15 10.36
N VAL A 19 3.17 12.80 9.17
CA VAL A 19 2.51 13.14 7.92
C VAL A 19 1.26 12.29 7.73
N ASP A 20 1.32 10.99 7.98
CA ASP A 20 0.14 10.11 7.94
C ASP A 20 -0.99 10.60 8.86
N THR A 21 -0.66 10.92 10.12
CA THR A 21 -1.63 11.45 11.10
C THR A 21 -2.28 12.75 10.60
N LEU A 22 -1.52 13.65 9.97
CA LEU A 22 -2.07 14.89 9.39
C LEU A 22 -3.15 14.62 8.34
N TRP A 23 -2.98 13.57 7.55
CA TRP A 23 -3.96 13.11 6.55
C TRP A 23 -5.12 12.31 7.16
N GLY A 24 -5.15 12.15 8.48
CA GLY A 24 -6.16 11.38 9.21
C GLY A 24 -5.85 9.89 9.28
N GLY A 25 -4.64 9.47 8.88
CA GLY A 25 -4.21 8.08 8.90
C GLY A 25 -4.12 7.51 10.31
N ASP A 26 -4.53 6.26 10.43
CA ASP A 26 -4.45 5.45 11.62
C ASP A 26 -3.74 4.14 11.30
N VAL A 27 -2.42 4.13 11.49
CA VAL A 27 -1.58 2.95 11.23
C VAL A 27 -1.94 1.70 12.06
N THR A 28 -2.79 1.82 13.08
CA THR A 28 -3.29 0.67 13.86
C THR A 28 -4.68 0.20 13.42
N CYS A 29 -5.38 0.98 12.60
CA CYS A 29 -6.65 0.55 12.02
C CYS A 29 -6.39 -0.64 11.11
N ARG A 30 -7.10 -1.75 11.32
CA ARG A 30 -6.95 -2.95 10.48
C ARG A 30 -7.60 -2.80 9.10
N SER A 31 -8.53 -1.86 8.97
CA SER A 31 -9.27 -1.60 7.74
C SER A 31 -8.59 -0.54 6.89
N GLY A 32 -8.71 -0.66 5.57
CA GLY A 32 -8.28 0.32 4.58
C GLY A 32 -8.89 1.71 4.80
N THR A 33 -10.00 1.80 5.53
CA THR A 33 -10.62 3.08 5.92
C THR A 33 -9.71 3.98 6.77
N GLY A 34 -8.73 3.42 7.48
CA GLY A 34 -7.75 4.17 8.27
C GLY A 34 -6.37 4.26 7.62
N ARG A 35 -6.16 3.65 6.44
CA ARG A 35 -4.86 3.66 5.74
C ARG A 35 -4.83 4.82 4.76
N VAL A 36 -3.88 5.74 4.93
CA VAL A 36 -3.77 6.93 4.06
C VAL A 36 -2.38 7.06 3.47
N ILE A 37 -1.35 7.19 4.32
CA ILE A 37 0.05 7.17 3.88
C ILE A 37 0.74 5.95 4.46
N ALA A 38 0.67 5.74 5.77
CA ALA A 38 1.29 4.60 6.44
C ALA A 38 0.37 3.38 6.39
N ASP A 39 0.72 2.43 5.54
CA ASP A 39 -0.08 1.24 5.29
C ASP A 39 0.17 0.13 6.33
N SER A 40 1.34 0.14 6.98
CA SER A 40 1.65 -0.82 8.05
C SER A 40 2.58 -0.27 9.12
N TYR A 41 2.67 -0.98 10.24
CA TYR A 41 3.68 -0.80 11.27
C TYR A 41 3.97 -2.17 11.90
N PHE A 42 4.90 -2.93 11.31
CA PHE A 42 5.13 -4.34 11.67
C PHE A 42 6.42 -4.59 12.46
N SER A 43 7.14 -3.52 12.83
CA SER A 43 8.43 -3.61 13.52
C SER A 43 8.37 -4.29 14.90
N GLY A 44 7.18 -4.28 15.53
CA GLY A 44 6.98 -4.68 16.93
C GLY A 44 7.55 -3.68 17.95
N LYS A 45 8.00 -2.51 17.49
CA LYS A 45 8.49 -1.42 18.35
C LYS A 45 7.36 -0.52 18.81
N GLU A 46 7.68 0.32 19.76
CA GLU A 46 6.81 1.35 20.28
C GLU A 46 6.43 2.38 19.20
N LEU A 47 5.14 2.71 19.10
CA LEU A 47 4.67 3.81 18.27
C LEU A 47 5.31 5.15 18.71
N PRO A 48 5.67 6.05 17.80
CA PRO A 48 6.37 7.29 18.10
C PRO A 48 5.45 8.35 18.73
N GLU A 49 6.05 9.43 19.24
CA GLU A 49 5.31 10.55 19.85
C GLU A 49 4.35 11.24 18.87
N ALA A 50 4.72 11.35 17.59
CA ALA A 50 3.87 11.91 16.54
C ALA A 50 2.50 11.21 16.43
N TYR A 51 2.42 9.94 16.81
CA TYR A 51 1.18 9.16 16.74
C TYR A 51 0.43 9.12 18.08
N ARG A 52 1.07 9.51 19.18
CA ARG A 52 0.51 9.45 20.54
C ARG A 52 -0.04 10.80 21.00
N GLY A 53 -0.97 10.75 21.95
CA GLY A 53 -1.47 11.91 22.68
C GLY A 53 -2.74 12.53 22.08
N GLU A 54 -3.34 13.44 22.84
CA GLU A 54 -4.68 13.97 22.54
C GLU A 54 -4.75 14.70 21.20
N ASP A 55 -3.72 15.48 20.83
CA ASP A 55 -3.70 16.18 19.54
C ASP A 55 -3.66 15.21 18.35
N ALA A 56 -2.86 14.14 18.45
CA ALA A 56 -2.76 13.13 17.39
C ALA A 56 -4.09 12.39 17.24
N ASP A 57 -4.68 11.98 18.36
CA ASP A 57 -6.00 11.34 18.39
C ASP A 57 -7.10 12.23 17.83
N ALA A 58 -7.08 13.53 18.12
CA ALA A 58 -8.05 14.48 17.61
C ALA A 58 -7.98 14.59 16.08
N VAL A 59 -6.78 14.72 15.52
CA VAL A 59 -6.59 14.81 14.06
C VAL A 59 -7.00 13.49 13.37
N ARG A 60 -6.63 12.33 13.90
CA ARG A 60 -7.05 11.03 13.33
C ARG A 60 -8.56 10.87 13.36
N LYS A 61 -9.20 11.13 14.50
CA LYS A 61 -10.66 10.99 14.65
C LYS A 61 -11.44 11.99 13.80
N SER A 62 -10.87 13.16 13.50
CA SER A 62 -11.49 14.13 12.61
C SER A 62 -11.29 13.81 11.13
N GLY A 63 -10.46 12.83 10.78
CA GLY A 63 -10.07 12.52 9.39
C GLY A 63 -9.01 13.46 8.82
N GLY A 64 -8.29 14.20 9.67
CA GLY A 64 -7.21 15.11 9.28
C GLY A 64 -7.58 16.10 8.18
N VAL A 65 -6.63 16.37 7.28
CA VAL A 65 -6.85 17.22 6.10
C VAL A 65 -7.71 16.56 5.01
N SER A 66 -7.90 15.24 5.08
CA SER A 66 -8.75 14.46 4.16
C SER A 66 -10.24 14.66 4.44
N ALA A 67 -10.58 15.16 5.63
CA ALA A 67 -11.96 15.45 6.00
C ALA A 67 -12.62 16.45 5.04
N LYS A 68 -13.93 16.32 4.84
CA LYS A 68 -14.71 17.27 4.03
C LYS A 68 -14.56 18.70 4.56
N GLU A 69 -14.58 18.84 5.88
CA GLU A 69 -14.34 20.08 6.62
C GLU A 69 -13.24 19.84 7.66
N PRO A 70 -11.95 20.07 7.32
CA PRO A 70 -10.84 19.82 8.25
C PRO A 70 -10.91 20.68 9.51
N ASP A 71 -10.70 20.07 10.68
CA ASP A 71 -10.53 20.80 11.95
C ASP A 71 -9.17 21.50 11.98
N ARG A 72 -9.16 22.72 11.43
CA ARG A 72 -7.96 23.57 11.33
C ARG A 72 -7.32 23.84 12.68
N LYS A 73 -8.09 23.89 13.77
CA LYS A 73 -7.54 24.17 15.11
C LYS A 73 -6.80 22.95 15.64
N ALA A 74 -7.40 21.77 15.54
CA ALA A 74 -6.74 20.52 15.94
C ALA A 74 -5.47 20.28 15.10
N ILE A 75 -5.54 20.50 13.79
CA ILE A 75 -4.39 20.37 12.88
C ILE A 75 -3.29 21.37 13.23
N ALA A 76 -3.62 22.64 13.47
CA ALA A 76 -2.61 23.65 13.85
C ALA A 76 -1.92 23.31 15.19
N SER A 77 -2.69 22.88 16.20
CA SER A 77 -2.12 22.43 17.48
C SER A 77 -1.18 21.25 17.29
N TYR A 78 -1.60 20.26 16.47
CA TYR A 78 -0.79 19.09 16.15
C TYR A 78 0.53 19.46 15.47
N ILE A 79 0.49 20.30 14.42
CA ILE A 79 1.68 20.75 13.70
C ILE A 79 2.64 21.51 14.63
N ALA A 80 2.10 22.39 15.47
CA ALA A 80 2.91 23.18 16.41
C ALA A 80 3.62 22.29 17.44
N ARG A 81 2.96 21.23 17.92
CA ARG A 81 3.53 20.28 18.88
C ARG A 81 4.53 19.33 18.22
N VAL A 82 4.12 18.65 17.15
CA VAL A 82 4.85 17.52 16.55
C VAL A 82 5.92 17.99 15.58
N GLN A 83 5.76 19.15 14.93
CA GLN A 83 6.73 19.72 14.00
C GLN A 83 7.20 18.71 12.91
N PRO A 84 6.28 18.21 12.04
CA PRO A 84 6.60 17.18 11.04
C PRO A 84 7.86 17.46 10.20
N ALA A 85 8.07 18.72 9.79
CA ALA A 85 9.24 19.14 9.03
C ALA A 85 10.57 18.84 9.75
N VAL A 86 10.62 19.02 11.08
CA VAL A 86 11.83 18.75 11.88
C VAL A 86 12.14 17.25 11.88
N HIS A 87 11.13 16.40 11.91
CA HIS A 87 11.30 14.95 11.85
C HIS A 87 11.77 14.48 10.47
N LEU A 88 11.26 15.09 9.39
CA LEU A 88 11.74 14.84 8.02
C LEU A 88 13.23 15.20 7.89
N ASP A 89 13.64 16.36 8.41
CA ASP A 89 15.04 16.78 8.41
C ASP A 89 15.93 15.89 9.31
N ALA A 90 15.39 15.37 10.42
CA ALA A 90 16.10 14.42 11.27
C ALA A 90 16.29 13.06 10.57
N MET A 91 15.27 12.57 9.86
CA MET A 91 15.34 11.34 9.07
C MET A 91 16.40 11.43 7.96
N GLU A 92 16.42 12.54 7.22
CA GLU A 92 17.41 12.80 6.15
C GLU A 92 18.83 12.98 6.69
N ARG A 93 19.00 13.65 7.83
CA ARG A 93 20.33 13.76 8.48
C ARG A 93 20.81 12.43 9.04
N GLY A 94 19.90 11.62 9.57
CA GLY A 94 20.23 10.32 10.14
C GLY A 94 20.67 9.27 9.11
N SER A 95 20.40 9.48 7.82
CA SER A 95 20.82 8.58 6.74
C SER A 95 22.13 8.97 6.05
N GLN A 96 22.82 10.04 6.50
CA GLN A 96 23.99 10.56 5.79
C GLN A 96 25.14 9.56 5.67
N ASP A 97 25.31 8.72 6.69
CA ASP A 97 26.36 7.70 6.79
C ASP A 97 25.92 6.32 6.29
N PHE A 98 24.72 6.20 5.70
CA PHE A 98 24.27 4.94 5.12
C PHE A 98 25.03 4.63 3.84
N ASP A 99 25.00 3.37 3.44
CA ASP A 99 25.45 3.00 2.10
C ASP A 99 24.68 3.79 1.04
N PRO A 100 25.28 4.04 -0.15
CA PRO A 100 24.69 4.93 -1.14
C PRO A 100 23.27 4.55 -1.57
N LEU A 101 22.97 3.25 -1.69
CA LEU A 101 21.67 2.79 -2.14
C LEU A 101 20.60 3.05 -1.07
N ARG A 102 20.86 2.66 0.17
CA ARG A 102 19.92 2.90 1.27
C ARG A 102 19.73 4.40 1.53
N LYS A 103 20.77 5.22 1.37
CA LYS A 103 20.67 6.68 1.44
C LYS A 103 19.70 7.24 0.40
N GLU A 104 19.77 6.79 -0.85
CA GLU A 104 18.86 7.22 -1.91
C GLU A 104 17.41 6.78 -1.66
N VAL A 105 17.20 5.57 -1.10
CA VAL A 105 15.86 5.12 -0.68
C VAL A 105 15.27 6.06 0.37
N VAL A 106 16.04 6.38 1.41
CA VAL A 106 15.60 7.30 2.47
C VAL A 106 15.35 8.71 1.93
N HIS A 107 16.23 9.22 1.06
CA HIS A 107 16.07 10.53 0.43
C HIS A 107 14.80 10.59 -0.44
N GLY A 108 14.53 9.55 -1.24
CA GLY A 108 13.30 9.44 -2.03
C GLY A 108 12.05 9.46 -1.15
N LEU A 109 12.06 8.70 -0.04
CA LEU A 109 10.98 8.66 0.93
C LEU A 109 10.75 10.03 1.61
N VAL A 110 11.80 10.69 2.08
CA VAL A 110 11.70 12.04 2.66
C VAL A 110 11.13 13.04 1.66
N ASN A 111 11.54 12.97 0.38
CA ASN A 111 11.02 13.86 -0.65
C ASN A 111 9.52 13.66 -0.91
N ALA A 112 9.05 12.42 -0.96
CA ALA A 112 7.63 12.12 -1.07
C ALA A 112 6.85 12.65 0.15
N LEU A 113 7.33 12.40 1.37
CA LEU A 113 6.68 12.90 2.59
C LEU A 113 6.69 14.45 2.70
N ARG A 114 7.71 15.12 2.16
CA ARG A 114 7.74 16.59 2.06
C ARG A 114 6.68 17.12 1.09
N VAL A 115 6.42 16.41 0.00
CA VAL A 115 5.32 16.73 -0.91
C VAL A 115 3.98 16.54 -0.21
N GLU A 116 3.79 15.41 0.46
CA GLU A 116 2.56 15.11 1.22
C GLU A 116 2.28 16.14 2.33
N LEU A 117 3.32 16.56 3.06
CA LEU A 117 3.21 17.67 4.02
C LEU A 117 2.84 18.99 3.32
N GLY A 118 3.45 19.28 2.17
CA GLY A 118 3.14 20.46 1.38
C GLY A 118 1.67 20.49 0.91
N LEU A 119 1.17 19.34 0.42
CA LEU A 119 -0.22 19.16 0.00
C LEU A 119 -1.19 19.30 1.17
N ALA A 120 -0.84 18.78 2.36
CA ALA A 120 -1.64 18.96 3.56
C ALA A 120 -1.75 20.45 3.96
N LEU A 121 -0.65 21.19 3.88
CA LEU A 121 -0.62 22.64 4.16
C LEU A 121 -1.37 23.45 3.10
N GLU A 122 -1.21 23.13 1.82
CA GLU A 122 -1.98 23.72 0.72
C GLU A 122 -3.49 23.51 0.93
N ARG A 123 -3.90 22.28 1.28
CA ARG A 123 -5.31 21.91 1.49
C ARG A 123 -6.00 22.76 2.55
N ILE A 124 -5.27 23.16 3.59
CA ILE A 124 -5.75 24.08 4.64
C ILE A 124 -5.41 25.55 4.37
N GLY A 125 -4.78 25.89 3.24
CA GLY A 125 -4.44 27.27 2.88
C GLY A 125 -3.30 27.90 3.68
N GLU A 126 -2.45 27.08 4.30
CA GLU A 126 -1.28 27.49 5.11
C GLU A 126 0.05 27.23 4.38
N GLY A 127 0.00 26.90 3.08
CA GLY A 127 1.16 26.62 2.25
C GLY A 127 0.95 27.07 0.80
N PRO A 128 2.04 27.20 0.02
CA PRO A 128 1.93 27.46 -1.41
C PRO A 128 1.32 26.26 -2.14
N GLN A 129 0.77 26.51 -3.33
CA GLN A 129 0.35 25.45 -4.23
C GLN A 129 1.52 24.50 -4.54
N VAL A 130 1.29 23.19 -4.43
CA VAL A 130 2.24 22.14 -4.81
C VAL A 130 1.99 21.79 -6.29
N PRO A 131 2.99 21.97 -7.16
CA PRO A 131 2.83 21.61 -8.57
C PRO A 131 2.61 20.09 -8.74
N TYR A 132 1.66 19.71 -9.60
CA TYR A 132 1.37 18.29 -9.88
C TYR A 132 2.62 17.51 -10.33
N GLU A 133 3.45 18.10 -11.19
CA GLU A 133 4.71 17.49 -11.64
C GLU A 133 5.64 17.15 -10.47
N ARG A 134 5.68 17.99 -9.43
CA ARG A 134 6.46 17.72 -8.22
C ARG A 134 5.92 16.51 -7.47
N CYS A 135 4.60 16.32 -7.44
CA CYS A 135 3.98 15.13 -6.85
C CYS A 135 4.39 13.86 -7.59
N VAL A 136 4.29 13.89 -8.92
CA VAL A 136 4.65 12.74 -9.76
C VAL A 136 6.13 12.40 -9.64
N VAL A 137 7.04 13.37 -9.74
CA VAL A 137 8.49 13.13 -9.62
C VAL A 137 8.88 12.62 -8.22
N ALA A 138 8.20 13.07 -7.17
CA ALA A 138 8.46 12.58 -5.82
C ALA A 138 8.03 11.13 -5.65
N ALA A 139 6.87 10.74 -6.20
CA ALA A 139 6.35 9.39 -6.14
C ALA A 139 7.06 8.43 -7.11
N MET A 140 7.31 8.83 -8.36
CA MET A 140 7.81 7.94 -9.43
C MET A 140 9.32 8.04 -9.63
N GLY A 141 9.93 9.18 -9.27
CA GLY A 141 11.32 9.49 -9.63
C GLY A 141 11.49 10.19 -10.99
N GLU A 142 10.43 10.26 -11.79
CA GLU A 142 10.40 10.84 -13.13
C GLU A 142 9.06 11.57 -13.41
N PRO A 143 8.99 12.46 -14.42
CA PRO A 143 7.75 13.13 -14.81
C PRO A 143 6.69 12.17 -15.35
N ALA A 144 5.43 12.60 -15.35
CA ALA A 144 4.34 11.81 -15.93
C ALA A 144 4.52 11.62 -17.44
N THR A 145 4.20 10.43 -17.93
CA THR A 145 4.03 10.13 -19.35
C THR A 145 2.61 9.63 -19.59
N GLU A 146 2.06 9.91 -20.78
CA GLU A 146 0.80 9.31 -21.20
C GLU A 146 1.03 7.84 -21.56
N ALA A 147 0.12 6.96 -21.13
CA ALA A 147 0.13 5.56 -21.52
C ALA A 147 -0.59 5.40 -22.87
N ASP A 148 0.08 4.75 -23.84
CA ASP A 148 -0.58 4.27 -25.06
C ASP A 148 -1.11 2.86 -24.81
N THR A 149 -2.43 2.72 -24.81
CA THR A 149 -3.14 1.47 -24.48
C THR A 149 -3.80 0.82 -25.70
N GLN A 150 -3.55 1.36 -26.91
CA GLN A 150 -4.26 0.92 -28.11
C GLN A 150 -4.06 -0.58 -28.41
N ASP A 151 -2.82 -1.06 -28.31
CA ASP A 151 -2.49 -2.46 -28.55
C ASP A 151 -3.13 -3.40 -27.50
N ASP A 152 -3.22 -2.97 -26.24
CA ASP A 152 -3.88 -3.73 -25.18
C ASP A 152 -5.39 -3.82 -25.43
N LEU A 153 -6.04 -2.73 -25.84
CA LEU A 153 -7.47 -2.71 -26.18
C LEU A 153 -7.77 -3.63 -27.37
N GLU A 154 -6.93 -3.61 -28.41
CA GLU A 154 -7.07 -4.54 -29.55
C GLU A 154 -6.81 -5.99 -29.14
N ARG A 155 -5.89 -6.24 -28.20
CA ARG A 155 -5.67 -7.58 -27.66
C ARG A 155 -6.89 -8.09 -26.89
N VAL A 156 -7.52 -7.25 -26.07
CA VAL A 156 -8.76 -7.60 -25.38
C VAL A 156 -9.87 -7.90 -26.38
N ARG A 157 -10.02 -7.08 -27.43
CA ARG A 157 -10.99 -7.29 -28.52
C ARG A 157 -10.78 -8.66 -29.20
N ALA A 158 -9.54 -9.00 -29.53
CA ALA A 158 -9.20 -10.29 -30.14
C ALA A 158 -9.54 -11.47 -29.22
N LEU A 159 -9.16 -11.40 -27.93
CA LEU A 159 -9.44 -12.44 -26.95
C LEU A 159 -10.94 -12.65 -26.73
N LEU A 160 -11.73 -11.58 -26.65
CA LEU A 160 -13.19 -11.67 -26.58
C LEU A 160 -13.78 -12.34 -27.83
N GLY A 161 -13.25 -12.01 -29.02
CA GLY A 161 -13.62 -12.66 -30.27
C GLY A 161 -13.30 -14.16 -30.31
N GLU A 162 -12.12 -14.57 -29.81
CA GLU A 162 -11.75 -15.99 -29.65
C GLU A 162 -12.70 -16.75 -28.71
N LEU A 163 -13.24 -16.06 -27.71
CA LEU A 163 -14.25 -16.57 -26.78
C LEU A 163 -15.68 -16.54 -27.35
N GLY A 164 -15.84 -16.09 -28.60
CA GLY A 164 -17.13 -16.03 -29.30
C GLY A 164 -17.98 -14.81 -28.95
N GLU A 165 -17.44 -13.81 -28.25
CA GLU A 165 -18.15 -12.55 -28.01
C GLU A 165 -18.21 -11.72 -29.29
N LYS A 166 -19.35 -11.08 -29.50
CA LYS A 166 -19.48 -10.06 -30.54
C LYS A 166 -18.96 -8.76 -29.97
N VAL A 167 -17.89 -8.23 -30.54
CA VAL A 167 -17.34 -6.94 -30.14
C VAL A 167 -17.63 -5.91 -31.24
N PRO A 168 -18.64 -5.05 -31.09
CA PRO A 168 -18.87 -3.95 -32.02
C PRO A 168 -17.63 -3.05 -32.14
N ALA A 169 -17.45 -2.41 -33.30
CA ALA A 169 -16.34 -1.47 -33.50
C ALA A 169 -16.43 -0.28 -32.54
N GLY A 170 -15.27 0.29 -32.18
CA GLY A 170 -15.18 1.40 -31.23
C GLY A 170 -15.11 0.96 -29.76
N ASP A 171 -14.83 1.92 -28.89
CA ASP A 171 -14.55 1.70 -27.46
C ASP A 171 -15.82 1.33 -26.67
N ASP A 172 -16.95 1.96 -27.00
CA ASP A 172 -18.25 1.64 -26.40
C ASP A 172 -18.61 0.16 -26.65
N GLY A 173 -18.37 -0.34 -27.87
CA GLY A 173 -18.60 -1.74 -28.22
C GLY A 173 -17.69 -2.71 -27.47
N LEU A 174 -16.45 -2.31 -27.19
CA LEU A 174 -15.54 -3.12 -26.37
C LEU A 174 -16.04 -3.20 -24.93
N THR A 175 -16.46 -2.07 -24.36
CA THR A 175 -16.99 -2.00 -22.99
C THR A 175 -18.23 -2.89 -22.83
N GLU A 176 -19.18 -2.83 -23.75
CA GLU A 176 -20.37 -3.69 -23.75
C GLU A 176 -20.03 -5.19 -23.81
N ALA A 177 -19.04 -5.56 -24.63
CA ALA A 177 -18.59 -6.94 -24.76
C ALA A 177 -17.89 -7.45 -23.49
N VAL A 178 -17.05 -6.60 -22.85
CA VAL A 178 -16.43 -6.90 -21.55
C VAL A 178 -17.50 -7.11 -20.48
N ASP A 179 -18.52 -6.24 -20.43
CA ASP A 179 -19.62 -6.37 -19.47
C ASP A 179 -20.44 -7.63 -19.68
N ALA A 180 -20.72 -7.99 -20.94
CA ALA A 180 -21.42 -9.22 -21.28
C ALA A 180 -20.61 -10.47 -20.87
N PHE A 181 -19.29 -10.46 -21.14
CA PHE A 181 -18.37 -11.49 -20.71
C PHE A 181 -18.33 -11.61 -19.18
N ARG A 182 -18.25 -10.48 -18.47
CA ARG A 182 -18.24 -10.42 -17.00
C ARG A 182 -19.48 -11.05 -16.41
N LYS A 183 -20.66 -10.68 -16.89
CA LYS A 183 -21.94 -11.24 -16.41
C LYS A 183 -22.03 -12.75 -16.59
N ARG A 184 -21.52 -13.28 -17.71
CA ARG A 184 -21.53 -14.73 -17.98
C ARG A 184 -20.57 -15.51 -17.09
N THR A 185 -19.48 -14.88 -16.66
CA THR A 185 -18.39 -15.51 -15.90
C THR A 185 -18.29 -15.00 -14.46
N TRP A 186 -19.33 -14.35 -13.96
CA TRP A 186 -19.38 -13.73 -12.65
C TRP A 186 -19.22 -14.78 -11.54
N ILE A 187 -18.41 -14.46 -10.52
CA ILE A 187 -18.15 -15.36 -9.39
C ILE A 187 -19.29 -15.40 -8.35
N GLY A 188 -20.18 -14.39 -8.35
CA GLY A 188 -21.21 -14.20 -7.33
C GLY A 188 -20.66 -13.72 -5.98
N HIS A 189 -21.46 -12.98 -5.21
CA HIS A 189 -21.04 -12.39 -3.92
C HIS A 189 -20.65 -13.46 -2.88
N GLU A 190 -21.50 -14.48 -2.67
CA GLU A 190 -21.24 -15.59 -1.76
C GLU A 190 -20.10 -16.52 -2.23
N GLY A 191 -19.72 -16.41 -3.51
CA GLY A 191 -18.68 -17.23 -4.13
C GLY A 191 -17.25 -16.78 -3.80
N ILE A 192 -17.05 -15.55 -3.31
CA ILE A 192 -15.73 -14.92 -3.15
C ILE A 192 -14.83 -15.73 -2.21
N ALA A 193 -15.31 -16.13 -1.03
CA ALA A 193 -14.48 -16.85 -0.05
C ALA A 193 -14.02 -18.24 -0.56
N LYS A 194 -14.91 -18.97 -1.26
CA LYS A 194 -14.54 -20.25 -1.87
C LYS A 194 -13.63 -20.05 -3.07
N ALA A 195 -13.88 -19.02 -3.86
CA ALA A 195 -13.06 -18.67 -5.01
C ALA A 195 -11.65 -18.26 -4.58
N SER A 196 -11.49 -17.47 -3.51
CA SER A 196 -10.18 -17.00 -3.03
C SER A 196 -9.29 -18.18 -2.64
N THR A 197 -9.81 -19.11 -1.84
CA THR A 197 -9.06 -20.31 -1.43
C THR A 197 -8.56 -21.12 -2.64
N ARG A 198 -9.43 -21.33 -3.64
CA ARG A 198 -9.08 -22.07 -4.86
C ARG A 198 -8.05 -21.31 -5.70
N VAL A 199 -8.24 -20.01 -5.88
CA VAL A 199 -7.36 -19.15 -6.68
C VAL A 199 -5.98 -19.06 -6.05
N ILE A 200 -5.90 -18.82 -4.74
CA ILE A 200 -4.62 -18.78 -4.01
C ILE A 200 -3.88 -20.10 -4.17
N ALA A 201 -4.56 -21.24 -3.98
CA ALA A 201 -3.93 -22.55 -4.16
C ALA A 201 -3.38 -22.73 -5.59
N HIS A 202 -4.12 -22.29 -6.61
CA HIS A 202 -3.68 -22.35 -8.00
C HIS A 202 -2.45 -21.47 -8.26
N LEU A 203 -2.47 -20.22 -7.80
CA LEU A 203 -1.39 -19.26 -7.98
C LEU A 203 -0.14 -19.67 -7.20
N GLU A 204 -0.28 -20.19 -5.98
CA GLU A 204 0.83 -20.74 -5.19
C GLU A 204 1.51 -21.90 -5.92
N GLU A 205 0.76 -22.82 -6.54
CA GLU A 205 1.38 -23.90 -7.33
C GLU A 205 2.13 -23.37 -8.56
N MET A 206 1.61 -22.32 -9.21
CA MET A 206 2.33 -21.65 -10.30
C MET A 206 3.61 -20.97 -9.80
N VAL A 207 3.55 -20.27 -8.66
CA VAL A 207 4.69 -19.60 -8.04
C VAL A 207 5.75 -20.60 -7.59
N LYS A 208 5.36 -21.70 -6.95
CA LYS A 208 6.28 -22.79 -6.55
C LYS A 208 7.01 -23.39 -7.74
N LYS A 209 6.31 -23.55 -8.87
CA LYS A 209 6.91 -24.12 -10.09
C LYS A 209 7.82 -23.14 -10.82
N ASN A 210 7.39 -21.89 -10.99
CA ASN A 210 8.00 -20.96 -11.95
C ASN A 210 8.82 -19.83 -11.30
N PHE A 211 8.68 -19.58 -10.00
CA PHE A 211 9.35 -18.46 -9.32
C PHE A 211 10.26 -18.91 -8.17
N VAL A 212 9.75 -19.76 -7.27
CA VAL A 212 10.50 -20.22 -6.08
C VAL A 212 11.89 -20.83 -6.38
N PRO A 213 12.10 -21.60 -7.47
CA PRO A 213 13.42 -22.14 -7.80
C PRO A 213 14.48 -21.06 -8.09
N HIS A 214 14.05 -19.86 -8.46
CA HIS A 214 14.91 -18.71 -8.78
C HIS A 214 15.18 -17.82 -7.56
N LEU A 215 14.56 -18.11 -6.42
CA LEU A 215 14.77 -17.34 -5.19
C LEU A 215 16.03 -17.79 -4.44
N PRO A 216 16.69 -16.86 -3.72
CA PRO A 216 17.61 -17.19 -2.63
C PRO A 216 16.97 -18.20 -1.68
N GLU A 217 17.76 -19.14 -1.17
CA GLU A 217 17.29 -20.25 -0.35
C GLU A 217 16.46 -19.76 0.85
N GLU A 218 16.87 -18.66 1.47
CA GLU A 218 16.29 -18.10 2.67
C GLU A 218 14.95 -17.37 2.45
N LEU A 219 14.54 -17.17 1.19
CA LEU A 219 13.22 -16.63 0.85
C LEU A 219 12.23 -17.73 0.45
N ARG A 220 12.70 -18.94 0.13
CA ARG A 220 11.84 -20.02 -0.38
C ARG A 220 10.79 -20.46 0.64
N SER A 221 11.13 -20.45 1.92
CA SER A 221 10.27 -20.87 3.02
C SER A 221 9.34 -19.79 3.57
N VAL A 222 9.47 -18.53 3.13
CA VAL A 222 8.61 -17.43 3.61
C VAL A 222 7.16 -17.69 3.18
N PRO A 223 6.19 -17.71 4.10
CA PRO A 223 4.76 -17.71 3.76
C PRO A 223 4.38 -16.46 2.97
N ARG A 224 3.73 -16.64 1.80
CA ARG A 224 3.45 -15.58 0.82
C ARG A 224 1.98 -15.27 0.61
N ALA A 225 1.12 -16.10 1.18
CA ALA A 225 -0.33 -16.01 1.01
C ALA A 225 -1.06 -16.16 2.36
N ASN A 226 -0.41 -15.77 3.47
CA ASN A 226 -1.06 -15.77 4.78
C ASN A 226 -1.99 -14.55 4.91
N VAL A 227 -3.14 -14.63 4.23
CA VAL A 227 -4.12 -13.55 4.11
C VAL A 227 -5.50 -14.03 4.53
N ALA A 228 -6.22 -13.21 5.30
CA ALA A 228 -7.62 -13.41 5.62
C ALA A 228 -8.51 -12.52 4.74
N PHE A 229 -9.48 -13.10 4.04
CA PHE A 229 -10.46 -12.34 3.24
C PHE A 229 -11.61 -11.84 4.11
N GLN A 230 -11.91 -10.56 4.03
CA GLN A 230 -13.03 -9.91 4.72
C GLN A 230 -13.97 -9.32 3.68
N LEU A 231 -15.26 -9.66 3.77
CA LEU A 231 -16.28 -9.07 2.90
C LEU A 231 -16.75 -7.76 3.52
N ILE A 232 -16.74 -6.70 2.71
CA ILE A 232 -17.29 -5.40 3.06
C ILE A 232 -18.40 -5.03 2.06
N GLU A 233 -19.40 -4.28 2.49
CA GLU A 233 -20.54 -3.90 1.64
C GLU A 233 -20.71 -2.39 1.47
N ASP A 234 -20.17 -1.58 2.38
CA ASP A 234 -20.42 -0.12 2.42
C ASP A 234 -19.13 0.71 2.45
N ALA A 235 -18.05 0.19 1.87
CA ALA A 235 -16.82 0.94 1.69
C ALA A 235 -16.84 1.76 0.40
N TRP A 236 -16.16 2.91 0.42
CA TRP A 236 -15.95 3.77 -0.74
C TRP A 236 -14.90 3.21 -1.72
N PHE A 237 -14.18 2.16 -1.33
CA PHE A 237 -13.18 1.47 -2.14
C PHE A 237 -13.66 0.07 -2.57
N SER A 238 -13.02 -0.46 -3.61
CA SER A 238 -13.36 -1.76 -4.22
C SER A 238 -12.73 -2.95 -3.52
N GLY A 239 -11.55 -2.75 -2.95
CA GLY A 239 -10.84 -3.66 -2.08
C GLY A 239 -9.65 -2.95 -1.44
N SER A 240 -9.11 -3.53 -0.38
CA SER A 240 -7.94 -3.03 0.31
C SER A 240 -7.16 -4.19 0.91
N MET A 241 -5.93 -4.37 0.44
CA MET A 241 -4.96 -5.25 1.08
C MET A 241 -4.29 -4.49 2.22
N ASN A 242 -4.34 -5.08 3.41
CA ASN A 242 -3.83 -4.52 4.64
C ASN A 242 -2.75 -5.46 5.18
N TYR A 243 -1.49 -5.08 5.03
CA TYR A 243 -0.38 -5.86 5.58
C TYR A 243 -0.17 -5.53 7.06
N ILE A 244 -0.38 -6.51 7.95
CA ILE A 244 -0.35 -6.26 9.40
C ILE A 244 1.03 -6.60 9.98
N GLY A 245 1.52 -7.83 9.78
CA GLY A 245 2.86 -8.26 10.16
C GLY A 245 3.25 -8.12 11.64
N GLN A 246 2.34 -7.98 12.58
CA GLN A 246 2.63 -7.87 14.01
C GLN A 246 2.74 -9.23 14.72
N GLU A 247 2.07 -10.26 14.24
CA GLU A 247 2.05 -11.59 14.86
C GLU A 247 3.41 -12.29 14.74
N ARG A 248 3.75 -13.05 15.78
CA ARG A 248 5.00 -13.81 15.88
C ARG A 248 4.69 -15.25 16.27
N LEU A 249 5.40 -16.18 15.65
CA LEU A 249 5.38 -17.59 16.03
C LEU A 249 6.13 -17.82 17.35
N ALA A 250 6.02 -19.03 17.90
CA ALA A 250 6.63 -19.39 19.18
C ALA A 250 8.17 -19.25 19.21
N ASP A 251 8.83 -19.38 18.06
CA ASP A 251 10.27 -19.19 17.88
C ASP A 251 10.67 -17.72 17.62
N GLY A 252 9.67 -16.82 17.55
CA GLY A 252 9.86 -15.39 17.34
C GLY A 252 9.93 -14.96 15.87
N THR A 253 9.79 -15.88 14.91
CA THR A 253 9.69 -15.49 13.49
C THR A 253 8.34 -14.82 13.21
N PRO A 254 8.23 -13.95 12.19
CA PRO A 254 6.95 -13.38 11.79
C PRO A 254 5.95 -14.46 11.34
N ALA A 255 4.66 -14.19 11.56
CA ALA A 255 3.59 -14.97 10.95
C ALA A 255 3.22 -14.48 9.54
N TYR A 256 3.70 -13.28 9.15
CA TYR A 256 3.49 -12.66 7.84
C TYR A 256 2.01 -12.44 7.51
N GLU A 257 1.24 -12.02 8.50
CA GLU A 257 -0.22 -11.94 8.38
C GLU A 257 -0.69 -10.66 7.68
N ALA A 258 -1.66 -10.85 6.80
CA ALA A 258 -2.34 -9.80 6.06
C ALA A 258 -3.86 -10.01 6.08
N GLU A 259 -4.60 -8.95 5.76
CA GLU A 259 -6.04 -9.00 5.55
C GLU A 259 -6.37 -8.40 4.19
N TYR A 260 -7.35 -8.96 3.49
CA TYR A 260 -7.87 -8.39 2.26
C TYR A 260 -9.35 -8.10 2.43
N GLU A 261 -9.70 -6.83 2.53
CA GLU A 261 -11.08 -6.38 2.49
C GLU A 261 -11.52 -6.31 1.03
N ILE A 262 -12.62 -6.97 0.67
CA ILE A 262 -13.15 -6.95 -0.70
C ILE A 262 -14.60 -6.52 -0.69
N ASN A 263 -14.90 -5.50 -1.50
CA ASN A 263 -16.26 -5.02 -1.66
C ASN A 263 -17.07 -6.06 -2.43
N ALA A 264 -17.96 -6.74 -1.71
CA ALA A 264 -18.75 -7.81 -2.27
C ALA A 264 -19.73 -7.28 -3.33
N LYS A 265 -20.20 -6.02 -3.26
CA LYS A 265 -21.17 -5.45 -4.22
C LYS A 265 -20.62 -5.25 -5.63
N ILE A 266 -19.31 -5.32 -5.83
CA ILE A 266 -18.69 -5.11 -7.14
C ILE A 266 -18.64 -6.44 -7.89
N GLU A 267 -19.30 -6.47 -9.04
CA GLU A 267 -19.26 -7.60 -9.96
C GLU A 267 -17.83 -7.86 -10.47
N LYS A 268 -17.37 -9.11 -10.34
CA LYS A 268 -16.06 -9.56 -10.83
C LYS A 268 -16.21 -10.87 -11.57
N SER A 269 -15.73 -10.92 -12.80
CA SER A 269 -15.56 -12.17 -13.54
C SER A 269 -14.53 -13.07 -12.85
N GLN A 270 -14.52 -14.35 -13.22
CA GLN A 270 -13.47 -15.28 -12.78
C GLN A 270 -12.07 -14.80 -13.15
N ALA A 271 -11.90 -14.18 -14.33
CA ALA A 271 -10.61 -13.68 -14.79
C ALA A 271 -10.16 -12.46 -13.98
N GLU A 272 -11.04 -11.46 -13.80
CA GLU A 272 -10.74 -10.28 -12.97
C GLU A 272 -10.42 -10.70 -11.53
N PHE A 273 -11.15 -11.66 -10.98
CA PHE A 273 -10.89 -12.15 -9.63
C PHE A 273 -9.56 -12.90 -9.52
N LEU A 274 -9.17 -13.69 -10.54
CA LEU A 274 -7.85 -14.33 -10.58
C LEU A 274 -6.73 -13.28 -10.56
N HIS A 275 -6.82 -12.27 -11.42
CA HIS A 275 -5.83 -11.20 -11.51
C HIS A 275 -5.79 -10.34 -10.25
N LEU A 276 -6.95 -10.04 -9.66
CA LEU A 276 -7.03 -9.31 -8.39
C LEU A 276 -6.29 -10.06 -7.28
N VAL A 277 -6.51 -11.37 -7.13
CA VAL A 277 -5.80 -12.15 -6.10
C VAL A 277 -4.30 -12.27 -6.42
N ALA A 278 -3.92 -12.29 -7.70
CA ALA A 278 -2.51 -12.27 -8.08
C ALA A 278 -1.82 -10.95 -7.67
N HIS A 279 -2.46 -9.83 -7.98
CA HIS A 279 -2.03 -8.46 -7.62
C HIS A 279 -1.93 -8.27 -6.11
N GLU A 280 -2.96 -8.68 -5.37
CA GLU A 280 -3.06 -8.35 -3.95
C GLU A 280 -2.32 -9.35 -3.07
N VAL A 281 -2.30 -10.64 -3.44
CA VAL A 281 -1.87 -11.72 -2.54
C VAL A 281 -0.58 -12.37 -3.05
N VAL A 282 -0.69 -13.14 -4.12
CA VAL A 282 0.39 -14.03 -4.56
C VAL A 282 0.46 -14.09 -6.09
N PRO A 283 1.55 -13.60 -6.72
CA PRO A 283 2.82 -13.18 -6.12
C PRO A 283 2.94 -11.68 -5.77
N GLY A 284 1.84 -10.90 -5.76
CA GLY A 284 1.90 -9.44 -5.63
C GLY A 284 2.16 -8.90 -4.21
N HIS A 285 1.27 -8.05 -3.68
CA HIS A 285 1.58 -7.25 -2.49
C HIS A 285 1.90 -8.08 -1.23
N VAL A 286 1.04 -9.03 -0.82
CA VAL A 286 1.30 -9.84 0.39
C VAL A 286 2.64 -10.58 0.30
N THR A 287 2.95 -11.13 -0.88
CA THR A 287 4.24 -11.79 -1.14
C THR A 287 5.41 -10.82 -0.99
N THR A 288 5.33 -9.65 -1.63
CA THR A 288 6.36 -8.61 -1.60
C THR A 288 6.63 -8.14 -0.17
N PHE A 289 5.57 -7.88 0.59
CA PHE A 289 5.68 -7.38 1.96
C PHE A 289 6.11 -8.46 2.95
N ALA A 290 5.74 -9.73 2.73
CA ALA A 290 6.29 -10.86 3.49
C ALA A 290 7.80 -11.01 3.32
N TYR A 291 8.32 -10.83 2.11
CA TYR A 291 9.78 -10.82 1.90
C TYR A 291 10.44 -9.63 2.57
N LEU A 292 9.85 -8.43 2.48
CA LEU A 292 10.40 -7.25 3.13
C LEU A 292 10.45 -7.41 4.65
N GLN A 293 9.38 -7.95 5.25
CA GLN A 293 9.34 -8.28 6.66
C GLN A 293 10.40 -9.34 7.04
N ASN A 294 10.58 -10.37 6.22
CA ASN A 294 11.62 -11.38 6.44
C ASN A 294 13.03 -10.76 6.42
N LEU A 295 13.30 -9.86 5.47
CA LEU A 295 14.58 -9.14 5.39
C LEU A 295 14.80 -8.27 6.64
N TYR A 296 13.79 -7.56 7.12
CA TYR A 296 13.89 -6.80 8.36
C TYR A 296 14.14 -7.71 9.57
N HIS A 297 13.40 -8.81 9.70
CA HIS A 297 13.57 -9.78 10.79
C HIS A 297 14.99 -10.35 10.85
N ARG A 298 15.61 -10.56 9.69
CA ARG A 298 17.00 -11.04 9.55
C ARG A 298 18.05 -9.93 9.68
N GLY A 299 17.64 -8.67 9.87
CA GLY A 299 18.55 -7.52 9.98
C GLY A 299 19.18 -7.08 8.65
N LEU A 300 18.57 -7.46 7.51
CA LEU A 300 19.04 -7.12 6.16
C LEU A 300 18.34 -5.89 5.58
N ALA A 301 17.13 -5.58 6.03
CA ALA A 301 16.43 -4.34 5.71
C ALA A 301 16.41 -3.40 6.93
N GLY A 302 16.49 -2.10 6.66
CA GLY A 302 16.41 -1.06 7.68
C GLY A 302 15.02 -0.92 8.29
N PHE A 303 14.91 -0.12 9.35
CA PHE A 303 13.64 0.11 10.05
C PHE A 303 12.58 0.79 9.17
N GLU A 304 12.99 1.61 8.20
CA GLU A 304 12.11 2.23 7.21
C GLU A 304 11.27 1.21 6.43
N ALA A 305 11.76 -0.02 6.28
CA ALA A 305 11.02 -1.11 5.64
C ALA A 305 9.80 -1.59 6.44
N THR A 306 9.72 -1.24 7.73
CA THR A 306 8.66 -1.70 8.63
C THR A 306 7.39 -0.85 8.61
N ILE A 307 7.45 0.28 7.93
CA ILE A 307 6.34 1.21 7.74
C ILE A 307 6.16 1.32 6.23
N LEU A 308 5.31 0.47 5.67
CA LEU A 308 4.95 0.54 4.26
C LEU A 308 4.24 1.87 4.01
N THR A 309 4.55 2.53 2.90
CA THR A 309 4.02 3.87 2.59
C THR A 309 3.41 3.95 1.21
N MET A 310 2.27 4.63 1.09
CA MET A 310 1.63 5.01 -0.17
C MET A 310 2.19 6.34 -0.72
N ASN A 311 2.03 6.58 -2.02
CA ASN A 311 2.48 7.80 -2.73
C ASN A 311 4.00 8.07 -2.66
N THR A 312 4.80 7.00 -2.57
CA THR A 312 6.27 7.03 -2.53
C THR A 312 6.87 6.20 -3.66
N ARG A 313 8.19 6.37 -3.90
CA ARG A 313 8.93 5.52 -4.85
C ARG A 313 8.85 4.04 -4.52
N PHE A 314 8.80 3.72 -3.24
CA PHE A 314 8.64 2.34 -2.80
C PHE A 314 7.24 1.81 -3.14
N SER A 315 6.16 2.57 -2.91
CA SER A 315 4.83 2.11 -3.36
C SER A 315 4.76 1.99 -4.87
N THR A 316 5.33 2.93 -5.64
CA THR A 316 5.38 2.79 -7.12
C THR A 316 6.05 1.49 -7.54
N LEU A 317 7.17 1.12 -6.90
CA LEU A 317 7.83 -0.16 -7.15
C LEU A 317 6.94 -1.34 -6.75
N ALA A 318 6.28 -1.27 -5.59
CA ALA A 318 5.40 -2.34 -5.12
C ALA A 318 4.17 -2.54 -6.02
N GLU A 319 3.55 -1.46 -6.50
CA GLU A 319 2.47 -1.49 -7.49
C GLU A 319 2.93 -2.03 -8.84
N GLY A 320 4.17 -1.73 -9.26
CA GLY A 320 4.72 -2.26 -10.51
C GLY A 320 5.15 -3.72 -10.43
N ILE A 321 5.38 -4.26 -9.23
CA ILE A 321 5.67 -5.69 -9.00
C ILE A 321 4.38 -6.52 -8.95
N ALA A 322 3.31 -5.94 -8.39
CA ALA A 322 1.99 -6.57 -8.29
C ALA A 322 1.34 -6.77 -9.66
#